data_AF-A0A0M4E8H2-F1
#
_entry.id   AF-A0A0M4E8H2-F1
#
_cell.length_a   1.000
_cell.length_b   1.000
_cell.length_c   1.000
_cell.angle_alpha   90.00
_cell.angle_beta   90.00
_cell.angle_gamma   90.00
#
_symmetry.space_group_name_H-M   'P 1'
#
loop_
_entity.id
_entity.type
_entity.pdbx_description
1 polymer ?
#
loop_
_entity_poly.entity_id
_entity_poly.type
_entity_poly.pdbx_seq_one_letter_code
_entity_poly.pdbx_strand_id
1 'polypeptide(L)'
;IRAMTTYCLLCLALVLTGAVEAASSPDNSKLLTVLNSSLPTVELLLHIGVVAAESAPLSTTVSPRSLESIIRAEVNGSWERGRLVLQLASQARTLELKHAIYEALWQELQQTKQIYDPFKLMDFYEELARLGNVPATLMMEVYQVFVSRSAQLLSAPFHTPTRNARFPLLVAFFQRLTLSTLDYLRDILNALYDAVLTLESTLSVVQRLGNFSGASLTQLTVANLQLSQREELKSDNAAVQAALESNLRQLLEQPNFQQDVEHSWRQQLYTKLPNDERLLYTAQKVCLRNVTNDNAYIYECPQTYLICTNARDPKKAAYYVQRGHGRNNNVQFAFYSSYWRNRYILHEPSNQTAPNAIKKNIYSRDAIDWWYVVPVAGGVALYDNSSLYLLCGGDTQHWDGEEKHVYSRNAADLYTHRNECVWSIEDCSDVA
;
A
#
# COMPACT_ATOMS: atom_id res chain seq x y z
N ILE A 1 30.62 14.31 33.85
CA ILE A 1 29.16 14.43 33.61
C ILE A 1 28.61 15.84 33.92
N ARG A 2 29.37 16.94 33.74
CA ARG A 2 28.81 18.31 33.92
C ARG A 2 29.32 19.38 32.94
N ALA A 3 29.84 19.00 31.77
CA ALA A 3 30.30 19.97 30.76
C ALA A 3 29.76 19.75 29.34
N MET A 4 28.89 18.74 29.14
CA MET A 4 28.38 18.39 27.79
C MET A 4 26.95 18.88 27.51
N THR A 5 26.23 19.35 28.53
CA THR A 5 24.83 19.81 28.40
C THR A 5 24.70 21.27 27.94
N THR A 6 25.75 22.09 28.07
CA THR A 6 25.68 23.52 27.71
C THR A 6 25.91 23.78 26.21
N TYR A 7 26.64 22.91 25.50
CA TYR A 7 26.87 23.05 24.06
C TYR A 7 25.70 22.54 23.20
N CYS A 8 24.93 21.57 23.68
CA CYS A 8 23.75 21.06 22.96
C CYS A 8 22.60 22.08 22.93
N LEU A 9 22.46 22.91 23.98
CA LEU A 9 21.48 24.00 24.03
C LEU A 9 21.85 25.20 23.15
N LEU A 10 23.14 25.47 22.95
CA LEU A 10 23.59 26.53 22.04
C LEU A 10 23.44 26.14 20.56
N CYS A 11 23.67 24.87 20.20
CA CYS A 11 23.42 24.40 18.84
C CYS A 11 21.92 24.28 18.51
N LEU A 12 21.05 23.99 19.50
CA LEU A 12 19.60 24.06 19.29
C LEU A 12 19.12 25.52 19.10
N ALA A 13 19.72 26.49 19.79
CA ALA A 13 19.39 27.91 19.60
C ALA A 13 19.92 28.50 18.28
N LEU A 14 20.99 27.93 17.70
CA LEU A 14 21.60 28.37 16.45
C LEU A 14 21.02 27.71 15.18
N VAL A 15 20.30 26.59 15.30
CA VAL A 15 19.50 26.03 14.19
C VAL A 15 18.07 26.62 14.17
N LEU A 16 17.63 27.23 15.27
CA LEU A 16 16.37 27.99 15.35
C LEU A 16 16.48 29.49 14.99
N THR A 17 17.68 29.98 14.67
CA THR A 17 17.90 31.39 14.25
C THR A 17 18.25 31.54 12.77
N GLY A 18 18.20 30.45 11.99
CA GLY A 18 18.39 30.44 10.54
C GLY A 18 17.10 30.21 9.75
N ALA A 19 15.98 30.79 10.16
CA ALA A 19 14.77 31.05 9.35
C ALA A 19 13.70 31.73 10.22
N VAL A 20 14.08 32.79 10.95
CA VAL A 20 13.11 33.78 11.44
C VAL A 20 13.19 34.95 10.46
N GLU A 21 12.90 34.68 9.19
CA GLU A 21 12.52 35.73 8.25
C GLU A 21 11.10 36.14 8.61
N ALA A 22 11.03 37.26 9.34
CA ALA A 22 9.84 38.05 9.63
C ALA A 22 8.57 37.24 9.95
N ALA A 23 8.31 37.05 11.25
CA ALA A 23 6.94 36.99 11.74
C ALA A 23 6.17 38.19 11.14
N SER A 24 5.37 37.92 10.11
CA SER A 24 4.60 38.94 9.42
C SER A 24 3.42 39.29 10.31
N SER A 25 3.48 40.47 10.92
CA SER A 25 2.40 40.96 11.75
C SER A 25 1.10 41.05 10.92
N PRO A 26 -0.04 40.55 11.44
CA PRO A 26 -1.36 40.74 10.83
C PRO A 26 -1.76 42.22 10.69
N ASP A 27 -1.04 43.14 11.33
CA ASP A 27 -1.34 44.58 11.36
C ASP A 27 -1.20 45.30 10.00
N ASN A 28 -0.55 44.68 9.00
CA ASN A 28 -0.31 45.30 7.68
C ASN A 28 -1.18 44.73 6.55
N SER A 29 -2.22 43.95 6.86
CA SER A 29 -3.03 43.34 5.81
C SER A 29 -3.99 44.33 5.13
N LYS A 30 -3.80 44.55 3.83
CA LYS A 30 -4.71 45.42 3.04
C LYS A 30 -6.11 44.81 2.97
N LEU A 31 -6.19 43.48 2.91
CA LEU A 31 -7.45 42.75 2.91
C LEU A 31 -8.17 42.89 4.27
N LEU A 32 -7.46 42.82 5.40
CA LEU A 32 -8.03 43.05 6.73
C LEU A 32 -8.56 44.49 6.87
N THR A 33 -7.88 45.47 6.29
CA THR A 33 -8.33 46.88 6.32
C THR A 33 -9.64 47.05 5.55
N VAL A 34 -9.78 46.37 4.40
CA VAL A 34 -11.00 46.33 3.59
C VAL A 34 -12.13 45.62 4.34
N LEU A 35 -11.84 44.49 5.01
CA LEU A 35 -12.81 43.74 5.81
C LEU A 35 -13.30 44.49 7.06
N ASN A 36 -12.44 45.32 7.67
CA ASN A 36 -12.76 46.10 8.87
C ASN A 36 -13.38 47.47 8.57
N SER A 37 -13.23 47.98 7.35
CA SER A 37 -13.92 49.19 6.93
C SER A 37 -15.43 48.96 6.99
N SER A 38 -16.15 49.83 7.68
CA SER A 38 -17.58 49.73 7.96
C SER A 38 -18.46 50.04 6.75
N LEU A 39 -18.09 49.53 5.56
CA LEU A 39 -18.82 49.72 4.33
C LEU A 39 -19.91 48.65 4.19
N PRO A 40 -21.15 49.01 3.85
CA PRO A 40 -22.20 48.04 3.57
C PRO A 40 -21.77 47.12 2.42
N THR A 41 -22.11 45.83 2.51
CA THR A 41 -21.69 44.76 1.59
C THR A 41 -21.85 45.10 0.10
N VAL A 42 -22.88 45.87 -0.23
CA VAL A 42 -23.18 46.33 -1.61
C VAL A 42 -22.11 47.30 -2.13
N GLU A 43 -21.54 48.14 -1.28
CA GLU A 43 -20.53 49.14 -1.64
C GLU A 43 -19.13 48.49 -1.78
N LEU A 44 -18.87 47.46 -0.96
CA LEU A 44 -17.76 46.54 -1.10
C LEU A 44 -17.88 45.76 -2.43
N LEU A 45 -19.04 45.19 -2.73
CA LEU A 45 -19.31 44.53 -4.02
C LEU A 45 -19.25 45.50 -5.21
N LEU A 46 -19.64 46.77 -5.06
CA LEU A 46 -19.53 47.81 -6.09
C LEU A 46 -18.08 48.27 -6.33
N HIS A 47 -17.23 48.26 -5.29
CA HIS A 47 -15.77 48.39 -5.47
C HIS A 47 -15.14 47.14 -6.13
N ILE A 48 -15.82 46.00 -6.06
CA ILE A 48 -15.37 44.69 -6.55
C ILE A 48 -15.92 44.39 -7.97
N GLY A 49 -17.05 44.96 -8.36
CA GLY A 49 -17.77 44.69 -9.60
C GLY A 49 -17.83 45.88 -10.55
N VAL A 50 -16.76 46.12 -11.30
CA VAL A 50 -16.83 46.92 -12.53
C VAL A 50 -16.87 45.97 -13.72
N VAL A 51 -17.97 45.24 -13.94
CA VAL A 51 -18.44 44.82 -15.28
C VAL A 51 -19.95 44.54 -15.24
N ALA A 52 -20.76 45.59 -15.36
CA ALA A 52 -21.99 45.56 -16.13
C ALA A 52 -22.18 46.98 -16.67
N ALA A 53 -21.97 47.14 -17.97
CA ALA A 53 -21.89 48.42 -18.67
C ALA A 53 -23.18 49.25 -18.53
N GLU A 54 -23.04 50.55 -18.25
CA GLU A 54 -23.24 51.65 -19.21
C GLU A 54 -23.16 53.02 -18.50
N SER A 55 -22.72 54.03 -19.26
CA SER A 55 -22.65 55.47 -18.96
C SER A 55 -21.44 56.00 -18.14
N ALA A 56 -20.50 56.62 -18.84
CA ALA A 56 -19.48 57.54 -18.32
C ALA A 56 -20.08 58.97 -18.14
N PRO A 57 -19.34 60.00 -17.69
CA PRO A 57 -18.07 60.08 -16.93
C PRO A 57 -18.17 61.02 -15.68
N LEU A 58 -17.20 60.98 -14.74
CA LEU A 58 -16.58 62.16 -14.09
C LEU A 58 -15.59 61.76 -12.97
N SER A 59 -14.33 62.17 -13.18
CA SER A 59 -13.28 62.55 -12.22
C SER A 59 -13.32 62.03 -10.78
N THR A 60 -12.40 61.12 -10.44
CA THR A 60 -11.24 61.38 -9.55
C THR A 60 -10.40 60.11 -9.44
N THR A 61 -9.08 60.29 -9.45
CA THR A 61 -8.05 59.27 -9.47
C THR A 61 -7.97 58.47 -8.16
N VAL A 62 -8.72 57.38 -8.07
CA VAL A 62 -8.33 56.14 -7.39
C VAL A 62 -8.96 55.02 -8.22
N SER A 63 -8.20 54.31 -9.05
CA SER A 63 -8.76 53.13 -9.72
C SER A 63 -9.28 52.18 -8.64
N PRO A 64 -10.57 51.78 -8.66
CA PRO A 64 -11.08 50.79 -7.72
C PRO A 64 -10.24 49.52 -7.90
N ARG A 65 -9.50 49.15 -6.86
CA ARG A 65 -8.71 47.91 -6.88
C ARG A 65 -9.70 46.76 -6.77
N SER A 66 -9.82 45.96 -7.83
CA SER A 66 -10.62 44.73 -7.79
C SER A 66 -10.12 43.84 -6.64
N LEU A 67 -11.02 43.06 -6.04
CA LEU A 67 -10.66 42.12 -4.96
C LEU A 67 -9.50 41.21 -5.37
N GLU A 68 -9.51 40.76 -6.63
CA GLU A 68 -8.44 39.99 -7.26
C GLU A 68 -7.09 40.72 -7.19
N SER A 69 -7.04 42.02 -7.50
CA SER A 69 -5.81 42.82 -7.43
C SER A 69 -5.31 43.04 -5.99
N ILE A 70 -6.22 43.11 -5.01
CA ILE A 70 -5.88 43.23 -3.59
C ILE A 70 -5.32 41.90 -3.07
N ILE A 71 -6.00 40.79 -3.38
CA ILE A 71 -5.55 39.44 -3.02
C ILE A 71 -4.22 39.14 -3.69
N ARG A 72 -4.05 39.45 -4.98
CA ARG A 72 -2.76 39.30 -5.68
C ARG A 72 -1.65 40.10 -5.01
N ALA A 73 -1.91 41.36 -4.64
CA ALA A 73 -0.92 42.17 -3.94
C ALA A 73 -0.60 41.66 -2.54
N GLU A 74 -1.57 41.01 -1.89
CA GLU A 74 -1.42 40.44 -0.55
C GLU A 74 -0.61 39.12 -0.62
N VAL A 75 -0.99 38.20 -1.50
CA VAL A 75 -0.32 36.91 -1.72
C VAL A 75 1.08 37.12 -2.27
N ASN A 76 1.24 37.99 -3.27
CA ASN A 76 2.51 38.31 -3.93
C ASN A 76 3.32 37.05 -4.32
N GLY A 77 2.64 36.02 -4.82
CA GLY A 77 3.24 34.72 -5.14
C GLY A 77 3.70 33.86 -3.95
N SER A 78 3.47 34.28 -2.70
CA SER A 78 3.81 33.50 -1.50
C SER A 78 2.61 32.70 -0.99
N TRP A 79 2.76 31.37 -0.96
CA TRP A 79 1.74 30.47 -0.41
C TRP A 79 1.39 30.79 1.05
N GLU A 80 2.39 31.13 1.87
CA GLU A 80 2.18 31.48 3.28
C GLU A 80 1.24 32.68 3.45
N ARG A 81 1.33 33.66 2.54
CA ARG A 81 0.39 34.78 2.52
C ARG A 81 -0.97 34.40 1.99
N GLY A 82 -1.04 33.42 1.07
CA GLY A 82 -2.29 32.79 0.64
C GLY A 82 -3.05 32.15 1.81
N ARG A 83 -2.36 31.45 2.71
CA ARG A 83 -2.95 30.88 3.93
C ARG A 83 -3.53 31.95 4.85
N LEU A 84 -2.82 33.07 5.00
CA LEU A 84 -3.32 34.23 5.74
C LEU A 84 -4.58 34.81 5.09
N VAL A 85 -4.62 34.94 3.76
CA VAL A 85 -5.82 35.36 3.02
C VAL A 85 -7.00 34.40 3.23
N LEU A 86 -6.77 33.08 3.31
CA LEU A 86 -7.81 32.10 3.64
C LEU A 86 -8.35 32.23 5.07
N GLN A 87 -7.47 32.49 6.03
CA GLN A 87 -7.89 32.79 7.41
C GLN A 87 -8.74 34.06 7.46
N LEU A 88 -8.38 35.09 6.69
CA LEU A 88 -9.16 36.32 6.57
C LEU A 88 -10.51 36.08 5.89
N ALA A 89 -10.59 35.18 4.91
CA ALA A 89 -11.84 34.78 4.29
C ALA A 89 -12.84 34.22 5.32
N SER A 90 -12.37 33.45 6.30
CA SER A 90 -13.25 32.93 7.37
C SER A 90 -13.96 34.03 8.17
N GLN A 91 -13.31 35.20 8.29
CA GLN A 91 -13.78 36.38 9.02
C GLN A 91 -14.67 37.30 8.17
N ALA A 92 -14.78 37.07 6.86
CA ALA A 92 -15.62 37.86 5.98
C ALA A 92 -17.11 37.73 6.39
N ARG A 93 -17.82 38.86 6.37
CA ARG A 93 -19.20 38.94 6.89
C ARG A 93 -20.25 38.34 5.96
N THR A 94 -19.98 38.24 4.66
CA THR A 94 -20.95 37.77 3.67
C THR A 94 -20.43 36.61 2.83
N LEU A 95 -21.37 35.79 2.36
CA LEU A 95 -21.09 34.58 1.59
C LEU A 95 -20.43 34.90 0.25
N GLU A 96 -20.90 35.95 -0.41
CA GLU A 96 -20.40 36.39 -1.71
C GLU A 96 -18.94 36.84 -1.62
N LEU A 97 -18.57 37.53 -0.53
CA LEU A 97 -17.19 37.96 -0.31
C LEU A 97 -16.28 36.76 0.01
N LYS A 98 -16.77 35.76 0.76
CA LYS A 98 -16.03 34.51 0.98
C LYS A 98 -15.73 33.79 -0.33
N HIS A 99 -16.76 33.60 -1.15
CA HIS A 99 -16.64 32.95 -2.45
C HIS A 99 -15.65 33.68 -3.36
N ALA A 100 -15.78 35.01 -3.46
CA ALA A 100 -14.88 35.82 -4.28
C ALA A 100 -13.43 35.75 -3.80
N ILE A 101 -13.17 35.67 -2.48
CA ILE A 101 -11.82 35.47 -1.94
C ILE A 101 -11.27 34.10 -2.34
N TYR A 102 -12.08 33.03 -2.22
CA TYR A 102 -11.65 31.67 -2.58
C TYR A 102 -11.33 31.55 -4.08
N GLU A 103 -12.19 32.07 -4.94
CA GLU A 103 -11.98 32.06 -6.40
C GLU A 103 -10.77 32.89 -6.82
N ALA A 104 -10.61 34.09 -6.26
CA ALA A 104 -9.45 34.94 -6.55
C ALA A 104 -8.13 34.30 -6.10
N LEU A 105 -8.12 33.63 -4.95
CA LEU A 105 -6.93 32.90 -4.50
C LEU A 105 -6.62 31.71 -5.41
N TRP A 106 -7.65 30.98 -5.86
CA TRP A 106 -7.46 29.90 -6.83
C TRP A 106 -6.89 30.39 -8.15
N GLN A 107 -7.41 31.49 -8.69
CA GLN A 107 -6.87 32.13 -9.90
C GLN A 107 -5.41 32.58 -9.72
N GLU A 108 -5.07 33.12 -8.54
CA GLU A 108 -3.69 33.51 -8.25
C GLU A 108 -2.75 32.30 -8.21
N LEU A 109 -3.18 31.16 -7.64
CA LEU A 109 -2.40 29.91 -7.70
C LEU A 109 -2.19 29.43 -9.13
N GLN A 110 -3.20 29.56 -9.99
CA GLN A 110 -3.11 29.21 -11.41
C GLN A 110 -2.09 30.11 -12.13
N GLN A 111 -2.20 31.43 -11.97
CA GLN A 111 -1.34 32.41 -12.63
C GLN A 111 0.12 32.32 -12.17
N THR A 112 0.34 32.08 -10.89
CA THR A 112 1.69 31.91 -10.30
C THR A 112 2.25 30.50 -10.50
N LYS A 113 1.55 29.62 -11.24
CA LYS A 113 1.96 28.24 -11.55
C LYS A 113 2.21 27.39 -10.30
N GLN A 114 1.56 27.73 -9.18
CA GLN A 114 1.64 26.93 -7.96
C GLN A 114 0.74 25.68 -8.03
N ILE A 115 -0.22 25.68 -8.95
CA ILE A 115 -1.05 24.51 -9.30
C ILE A 115 -0.28 23.33 -9.90
N TYR A 116 1.04 23.42 -10.10
CA TYR A 116 1.86 22.29 -10.53
C TYR A 116 2.50 21.55 -9.35
N ASP A 117 2.42 22.11 -8.14
CA ASP A 117 2.96 21.52 -6.91
C ASP A 117 1.85 20.76 -6.15
N PRO A 118 1.88 19.41 -6.14
CA PRO A 118 0.86 18.62 -5.46
C PRO A 118 0.79 18.86 -3.95
N PHE A 119 1.90 19.27 -3.31
CA PHE A 119 1.92 19.54 -1.88
C PHE A 119 1.10 20.78 -1.54
N LYS A 120 1.27 21.85 -2.33
CA LYS A 120 0.50 23.08 -2.17
C LYS A 120 -0.98 22.87 -2.46
N LEU A 121 -1.29 22.07 -3.47
CA LEU A 121 -2.68 21.72 -3.80
C LEU A 121 -3.34 20.90 -2.68
N MET A 122 -2.62 19.96 -2.08
CA MET A 122 -3.11 19.21 -0.92
C MET A 122 -3.37 20.13 0.27
N ASP A 123 -2.40 20.99 0.61
CA ASP A 123 -2.55 21.96 1.71
C ASP A 123 -3.73 22.91 1.45
N PHE A 124 -3.88 23.42 0.22
CA PHE A 124 -5.00 24.28 -0.15
C PHE A 124 -6.35 23.57 -0.04
N TYR A 125 -6.44 22.35 -0.57
CA TYR A 125 -7.68 21.56 -0.51
C TYR A 125 -8.07 21.26 0.94
N GLU A 126 -7.12 20.86 1.79
CA GLU A 126 -7.37 20.60 3.20
C GLU A 126 -7.81 21.87 3.96
N GLU A 127 -7.23 23.03 3.63
CA GLU A 127 -7.65 24.31 4.20
C GLU A 127 -9.06 24.69 3.77
N LEU A 128 -9.40 24.57 2.48
CA LEU A 128 -10.75 24.81 2.00
C LEU A 128 -11.76 23.83 2.62
N ALA A 129 -11.41 22.55 2.76
CA ALA A 129 -12.28 21.54 3.37
C ALA A 129 -12.59 21.81 4.85
N ARG A 130 -11.71 22.53 5.56
CA ARG A 130 -11.94 22.98 6.95
C ARG A 130 -12.77 24.25 7.03
N LEU A 131 -12.85 25.02 5.95
CA LEU A 131 -13.61 26.26 5.90
C LEU A 131 -15.08 25.98 5.56
N GLY A 132 -15.98 26.67 6.27
CA GLY A 132 -17.41 26.63 5.96
C GLY A 132 -17.74 27.51 4.76
N ASN A 133 -18.71 27.08 3.95
CA ASN A 133 -19.25 27.82 2.81
C ASN A 133 -18.27 28.02 1.63
N VAL A 134 -17.48 26.99 1.29
CA VAL A 134 -16.73 26.97 0.02
C VAL A 134 -17.66 26.47 -1.10
N PRO A 135 -17.69 27.12 -2.28
CA PRO A 135 -18.46 26.63 -3.42
C PRO A 135 -18.08 25.19 -3.78
N ALA A 136 -19.08 24.31 -3.92
CA ALA A 136 -18.85 22.90 -4.26
C ALA A 136 -18.12 22.72 -5.60
N THR A 137 -18.38 23.60 -6.56
CA THR A 137 -17.71 23.62 -7.86
C THR A 137 -16.21 23.90 -7.71
N LEU A 138 -15.84 24.90 -6.90
CA LEU A 138 -14.45 25.23 -6.62
C LEU A 138 -13.73 24.09 -5.88
N MET A 139 -14.37 23.51 -4.86
CA MET A 139 -13.82 22.35 -4.14
C MET A 139 -13.52 21.20 -5.09
N MET A 140 -14.45 20.89 -5.99
CA MET A 140 -14.30 19.83 -6.97
C MET A 140 -13.18 20.13 -7.97
N GLU A 141 -13.08 21.36 -8.47
CA GLU A 141 -12.03 21.77 -9.41
C GLU A 141 -10.64 21.65 -8.76
N VAL A 142 -10.47 22.18 -7.54
CA VAL A 142 -9.21 22.08 -6.78
C VAL A 142 -8.84 20.61 -6.56
N TYR A 143 -9.81 19.78 -6.17
CA TYR A 143 -9.60 18.35 -5.94
C TYR A 143 -9.16 17.62 -7.22
N GLN A 144 -9.83 17.87 -8.35
CA GLN A 144 -9.48 17.26 -9.63
C GLN A 144 -8.07 17.65 -10.09
N VAL A 145 -7.70 18.91 -9.93
CA VAL A 145 -6.34 19.38 -10.26
C VAL A 145 -5.31 18.75 -9.30
N PHE A 146 -5.61 18.67 -8.01
CA PHE A 146 -4.78 17.94 -7.03
C PHE A 146 -4.54 16.50 -7.47
N VAL A 147 -5.61 15.74 -7.72
CA VAL A 147 -5.54 14.34 -8.17
C VAL A 147 -4.71 14.21 -9.44
N SER A 148 -4.96 15.04 -10.45
CA SER A 148 -4.23 15.02 -11.72
C SER A 148 -2.73 15.28 -11.56
N ARG A 149 -2.36 16.27 -10.74
CA ARG A 149 -0.95 16.65 -10.51
C ARG A 149 -0.21 15.66 -9.63
N SER A 150 -0.89 15.11 -8.63
CA SER A 150 -0.35 14.00 -7.83
C SER A 150 -0.12 12.76 -8.69
N ALA A 151 -1.04 12.43 -9.60
CA ALA A 151 -0.85 11.33 -10.54
C ALA A 151 0.35 11.58 -11.47
N GLN A 152 0.54 12.80 -11.96
CA GLN A 152 1.73 13.17 -12.73
C GLN A 152 3.02 12.99 -11.92
N LEU A 153 3.06 13.39 -10.65
CA LEU A 153 4.20 13.15 -9.76
C LEU A 153 4.49 11.65 -9.58
N LEU A 154 3.44 10.84 -9.36
CA LEU A 154 3.57 9.40 -9.18
C LEU A 154 3.84 8.63 -10.49
N SER A 155 3.73 9.28 -11.66
CA SER A 155 4.08 8.68 -12.95
C SER A 155 5.59 8.56 -13.17
N ALA A 156 6.41 9.36 -12.47
CA ALA A 156 7.86 9.42 -12.69
C ALA A 156 8.59 8.05 -12.59
N PRO A 157 8.29 7.16 -11.63
CA PRO A 157 8.87 5.81 -11.57
C PRO A 157 8.51 4.91 -12.75
N PHE A 158 7.43 5.21 -13.47
CA PHE A 158 7.00 4.44 -14.64
C PHE A 158 7.74 4.82 -15.90
N HIS A 159 8.42 5.97 -15.95
CA HIS A 159 9.15 6.44 -17.13
C HIS A 159 10.68 6.36 -16.99
N THR A 160 11.20 5.91 -15.83
CA THR A 160 12.65 5.71 -15.65
C THR A 160 13.11 4.33 -16.14
N PRO A 161 14.19 4.22 -16.94
CA PRO A 161 14.75 2.93 -17.31
C PRO A 161 15.48 2.24 -16.15
N THR A 162 15.76 2.95 -15.05
CA THR A 162 16.54 2.42 -13.92
C THR A 162 15.66 2.04 -12.73
N ARG A 163 15.76 0.78 -12.29
CA ARG A 163 15.07 0.28 -11.07
C ARG A 163 15.60 0.89 -9.76
N ASN A 164 16.79 1.48 -9.80
CA ASN A 164 17.44 2.11 -8.64
C ASN A 164 17.24 3.64 -8.59
N ALA A 165 16.40 4.19 -9.46
CA ALA A 165 16.07 5.61 -9.41
C ALA A 165 15.40 5.94 -8.07
N ARG A 166 15.83 7.03 -7.45
CA ARG A 166 15.24 7.54 -6.22
C ARG A 166 14.40 8.77 -6.54
N PHE A 167 13.22 8.85 -5.93
CA PHE A 167 12.29 9.96 -6.11
C PHE A 167 12.00 10.62 -4.75
N PRO A 168 12.87 11.54 -4.27
CA PRO A 168 12.72 12.15 -2.95
C PRO A 168 11.36 12.86 -2.75
N LEU A 169 10.86 13.52 -3.80
CA LEU A 169 9.54 14.17 -3.76
C LEU A 169 8.40 13.15 -3.59
N LEU A 170 8.51 11.98 -4.20
CA LEU A 170 7.52 10.91 -4.06
C LEU A 170 7.56 10.30 -2.65
N VAL A 171 8.76 10.14 -2.07
CA VAL A 171 8.92 9.71 -0.66
C VAL A 171 8.21 10.70 0.27
N ALA A 172 8.48 12.00 0.11
CA ALA A 172 7.83 13.04 0.91
C ALA A 172 6.31 13.07 0.69
N PHE A 173 5.85 12.83 -0.54
CA PHE A 173 4.43 12.80 -0.87
C PHE A 173 3.72 11.63 -0.20
N PHE A 174 4.27 10.42 -0.26
CA PHE A 174 3.71 9.26 0.43
C PHE A 174 3.71 9.41 1.94
N GLN A 175 4.70 10.10 2.53
CA GLN A 175 4.71 10.41 3.96
C GLN A 175 3.56 11.34 4.37
N ARG A 176 3.14 12.26 3.48
CA ARG A 176 1.97 13.13 3.72
C ARG A 176 0.65 12.42 3.45
N LEU A 177 0.62 11.43 2.55
CA LEU A 177 -0.55 10.58 2.32
C LEU A 177 -0.74 9.55 3.45
N THR A 178 -1.09 10.01 4.65
CA THR A 178 -1.34 9.13 5.81
C THR A 178 -2.55 8.20 5.62
N LEU A 179 -2.80 7.32 6.60
CA LEU A 179 -4.01 6.46 6.61
C LEU A 179 -5.31 7.27 6.46
N SER A 180 -5.37 8.49 7.00
CA SER A 180 -6.55 9.36 6.93
C SER A 180 -6.82 9.93 5.53
N THR A 181 -5.85 9.85 4.63
CA THR A 181 -5.93 10.36 3.25
C THR A 181 -5.86 9.23 2.21
N LEU A 182 -6.16 7.99 2.62
CA LEU A 182 -6.22 6.84 1.71
C LEU A 182 -7.26 7.01 0.58
N ASP A 183 -8.34 7.74 0.82
CA ASP A 183 -9.31 8.03 -0.24
C ASP A 183 -8.69 8.92 -1.33
N TYR A 184 -7.83 9.89 -0.97
CA TYR A 184 -7.07 10.66 -1.95
C TYR A 184 -6.15 9.75 -2.76
N LEU A 185 -5.48 8.82 -2.09
CA LEU A 185 -4.58 7.88 -2.76
C LEU A 185 -5.33 7.06 -3.82
N ARG A 186 -6.53 6.56 -3.52
CA ARG A 186 -7.33 5.79 -4.50
C ARG A 186 -7.63 6.59 -5.76
N ASP A 187 -8.05 7.84 -5.62
CA ASP A 187 -8.37 8.70 -6.77
C ASP A 187 -7.12 9.08 -7.57
N ILE A 188 -6.02 9.37 -6.86
CA ILE A 188 -4.70 9.62 -7.47
C ILE A 188 -4.21 8.39 -8.25
N LEU A 189 -4.30 7.20 -7.67
CA LEU A 189 -3.92 5.95 -8.33
C LEU A 189 -4.78 5.68 -9.56
N ASN A 190 -6.08 6.01 -9.51
CA ASN A 190 -6.95 5.83 -10.67
C ASN A 190 -6.51 6.70 -11.85
N ALA A 191 -6.32 8.00 -11.61
CA ALA A 191 -5.82 8.93 -12.63
C ALA A 191 -4.40 8.56 -13.10
N LEU A 192 -3.56 8.06 -12.20
CA LEU A 192 -2.22 7.56 -12.55
C LEU A 192 -2.32 6.36 -13.50
N TYR A 193 -3.12 5.35 -13.18
CA TYR A 193 -3.23 4.15 -13.99
C TYR A 193 -3.84 4.43 -15.36
N ASP A 194 -4.83 5.33 -15.46
CA ASP A 194 -5.33 5.82 -16.74
C ASP A 194 -4.19 6.43 -17.59
N ALA A 195 -3.31 7.21 -16.97
CA ALA A 195 -2.19 7.84 -17.67
C ALA A 195 -1.06 6.87 -18.04
N VAL A 196 -0.64 5.97 -17.15
CA VAL A 196 0.51 5.09 -17.43
C VAL A 196 0.13 3.89 -18.30
N LEU A 197 -1.08 3.34 -18.18
CA LEU A 197 -1.51 2.22 -19.02
C LEU A 197 -1.79 2.64 -20.47
N THR A 198 -2.00 3.93 -20.73
CA THR A 198 -2.12 4.47 -22.10
C THR A 198 -0.76 4.72 -22.77
N LEU A 199 0.30 4.91 -21.98
CA LEU A 199 1.64 5.27 -22.48
C LEU A 199 2.63 4.10 -22.45
N GLU A 200 2.48 3.18 -21.50
CA GLU A 200 3.41 2.09 -21.23
C GLU A 200 2.74 0.73 -21.41
N SER A 201 3.54 -0.32 -21.64
CA SER A 201 3.00 -1.69 -21.66
C SER A 201 2.52 -2.13 -20.27
N THR A 202 1.46 -2.94 -20.23
CA THR A 202 0.89 -3.49 -18.99
C THR A 202 1.94 -4.19 -18.12
N LEU A 203 2.82 -4.99 -18.74
CA LEU A 203 3.91 -5.66 -18.03
C LEU A 203 4.90 -4.67 -17.40
N SER A 204 5.26 -3.60 -18.12
CA SER A 204 6.15 -2.55 -17.61
C SER A 204 5.53 -1.84 -16.41
N VAL A 205 4.23 -1.51 -16.47
CA VAL A 205 3.49 -0.87 -15.37
C VAL A 205 3.51 -1.76 -14.12
N VAL A 206 3.14 -3.04 -14.25
CA VAL A 206 3.12 -3.97 -13.11
C VAL A 206 4.51 -4.11 -12.48
N GLN A 207 5.55 -4.29 -13.29
CA GLN A 207 6.92 -4.46 -12.79
C GLN A 207 7.47 -3.21 -12.11
N ARG A 208 7.04 -2.01 -12.55
CA ARG A 208 7.53 -0.73 -12.00
C ARG A 208 6.77 -0.26 -10.76
N LEU A 209 5.62 -0.86 -10.44
CA LEU A 209 4.91 -0.52 -9.20
C LEU A 209 5.76 -0.78 -7.95
N GLY A 210 6.68 -1.76 -7.99
CA GLY A 210 7.67 -2.00 -6.95
C GLY A 210 8.65 -0.85 -6.72
N ASN A 211 8.72 0.14 -7.62
CA ASN A 211 9.59 1.31 -7.50
C ASN A 211 8.97 2.46 -6.68
N PHE A 212 7.82 2.25 -6.02
CA PHE A 212 7.21 3.22 -5.10
C PHE A 212 8.00 3.33 -3.79
N SER A 213 9.23 3.81 -3.88
CA SER A 213 10.11 4.01 -2.74
C SER A 213 9.48 4.98 -1.74
N GLY A 214 9.34 4.58 -0.47
CA GLY A 214 8.80 5.42 0.60
C GLY A 214 7.29 5.27 0.84
N ALA A 215 6.60 4.46 0.03
CA ALA A 215 5.23 4.05 0.34
C ALA A 215 5.22 3.04 1.51
N SER A 216 4.26 3.19 2.41
CA SER A 216 3.95 2.21 3.46
C SER A 216 3.35 0.93 2.86
N LEU A 217 3.37 -0.17 3.64
CA LEU A 217 2.79 -1.45 3.22
C LEU A 217 1.32 -1.32 2.85
N THR A 218 0.56 -0.50 3.57
CA THR A 218 -0.86 -0.24 3.27
C THR A 218 -1.03 0.48 1.93
N GLN A 219 -0.23 1.52 1.67
CA GLN A 219 -0.29 2.25 0.40
C GLN A 219 0.11 1.35 -0.79
N LEU A 220 1.15 0.52 -0.63
CA LEU A 220 1.55 -0.45 -1.65
C LEU A 220 0.49 -1.55 -1.87
N THR A 221 -0.18 -1.98 -0.80
CA THR A 221 -1.28 -2.94 -0.87
C THR A 221 -2.45 -2.36 -1.67
N VAL A 222 -2.88 -1.13 -1.35
CA VAL A 222 -3.94 -0.43 -2.08
C VAL A 222 -3.57 -0.26 -3.55
N ALA A 223 -2.33 0.16 -3.83
CA ALA A 223 -1.85 0.32 -5.20
C ALA A 223 -1.88 -0.99 -6.00
N ASN A 224 -1.34 -2.08 -5.44
CA ASN A 224 -1.37 -3.39 -6.11
C ASN A 224 -2.80 -3.92 -6.30
N LEU A 225 -3.67 -3.77 -5.30
CA LEU A 225 -5.05 -4.20 -5.38
C LEU A 225 -5.83 -3.44 -6.46
N GLN A 226 -5.69 -2.11 -6.49
CA GLN A 226 -6.37 -1.28 -7.47
C GLN A 226 -5.84 -1.52 -8.89
N LEU A 227 -4.53 -1.71 -9.05
CA LEU A 227 -3.94 -2.11 -10.33
C LEU A 227 -4.50 -3.47 -10.79
N SER A 228 -4.59 -4.46 -9.90
CA SER A 228 -5.12 -5.79 -10.25
C SER A 228 -6.59 -5.81 -10.71
N GLN A 229 -7.33 -4.72 -10.48
CA GLN A 229 -8.73 -4.59 -10.87
C GLN A 229 -8.92 -3.99 -12.27
N ARG A 230 -7.86 -3.42 -12.87
CA ARG A 230 -7.87 -2.77 -14.17
C ARG A 230 -8.19 -3.75 -15.30
N GLU A 231 -9.11 -3.38 -16.19
CA GLU A 231 -9.56 -4.24 -17.30
C GLU A 231 -8.42 -4.56 -18.27
N GLU A 232 -7.50 -3.61 -18.45
CA GLU A 232 -6.31 -3.74 -19.28
C GLU A 232 -5.40 -4.91 -18.85
N LEU A 233 -5.47 -5.28 -17.57
CA LEU A 233 -4.70 -6.35 -16.95
C LEU A 233 -5.42 -7.69 -16.91
N LYS A 234 -6.70 -7.76 -17.31
CA LYS A 234 -7.46 -9.03 -17.36
C LYS A 234 -7.20 -9.86 -18.61
N SER A 235 -6.16 -9.52 -19.38
CA SER A 235 -5.75 -10.30 -20.56
C SER A 235 -5.09 -11.64 -20.16
N ASP A 236 -5.16 -12.63 -21.04
CA ASP A 236 -4.52 -13.96 -20.91
C ASP A 236 -2.97 -13.92 -20.96
N ASN A 237 -2.36 -12.75 -20.71
CA ASN A 237 -0.91 -12.63 -20.71
C ASN A 237 -0.33 -13.20 -19.41
N ALA A 238 0.17 -14.44 -19.49
CA ALA A 238 0.78 -15.14 -18.37
C ALA A 238 1.93 -14.37 -17.70
N ALA A 239 2.70 -13.58 -18.45
CA ALA A 239 3.81 -12.80 -17.88
C ALA A 239 3.30 -11.64 -17.00
N VAL A 240 2.16 -11.04 -17.37
CA VAL A 240 1.51 -9.96 -16.60
C VAL A 240 0.92 -10.54 -15.31
N GLN A 241 0.22 -11.67 -15.39
CA GLN A 241 -0.34 -12.33 -14.20
C GLN A 241 0.77 -12.78 -13.24
N ALA A 242 1.85 -13.37 -13.75
CA ALA A 242 3.00 -13.76 -12.93
C ALA A 242 3.66 -12.55 -12.24
N ALA A 243 3.76 -11.40 -12.92
CA ALA A 243 4.30 -10.18 -12.33
C ALA A 243 3.37 -9.60 -11.23
N LEU A 244 2.04 -9.65 -11.43
CA LEU A 244 1.05 -9.24 -10.43
C LEU A 244 1.15 -10.13 -9.18
N GLU A 245 1.14 -11.45 -9.36
CA GLU A 245 1.31 -12.41 -8.26
C GLU A 245 2.63 -12.19 -7.52
N SER A 246 3.73 -11.95 -8.26
CA SER A 246 5.03 -11.67 -7.65
C SER A 246 4.99 -10.43 -6.76
N ASN A 247 4.33 -9.34 -7.18
CA ASN A 247 4.22 -8.15 -6.34
C ASN A 247 3.38 -8.42 -5.08
N LEU A 248 2.27 -9.15 -5.21
CA LEU A 248 1.44 -9.52 -4.06
C LEU A 248 2.20 -10.40 -3.06
N ARG A 249 2.98 -11.37 -3.54
CA ARG A 249 3.84 -12.21 -2.70
C ARG A 249 4.92 -11.41 -1.99
N GLN A 250 5.58 -10.46 -2.68
CA GLN A 250 6.56 -9.57 -2.06
C GLN A 250 5.98 -8.73 -0.92
N LEU A 251 4.69 -8.38 -0.96
CA LEU A 251 3.99 -7.72 0.15
C LEU A 251 3.80 -8.67 1.33
N LEU A 252 3.40 -9.92 1.08
CA LEU A 252 3.21 -10.95 2.10
C LEU A 252 4.50 -11.35 2.81
N GLU A 253 5.62 -11.29 2.09
CA GLU A 253 6.98 -11.51 2.61
C GLU A 253 7.47 -10.39 3.55
N GLN A 254 6.77 -9.26 3.64
CA GLN A 254 7.15 -8.21 4.58
C GLN A 254 6.86 -8.64 6.03
N PRO A 255 7.84 -8.59 6.95
CA PRO A 255 7.69 -9.04 8.34
C PRO A 255 6.49 -8.42 9.07
N ASN A 256 6.25 -7.14 8.85
CA ASN A 256 5.20 -6.38 9.53
C ASN A 256 3.88 -6.36 8.76
N PHE A 257 3.73 -7.10 7.66
CA PHE A 257 2.53 -7.04 6.82
C PHE A 257 1.23 -7.30 7.62
N GLN A 258 1.24 -8.27 8.53
CA GLN A 258 0.05 -8.58 9.33
C GLN A 258 -0.31 -7.49 10.35
N GLN A 259 0.68 -6.71 10.79
CA GLN A 259 0.54 -5.65 11.79
C GLN A 259 0.19 -4.31 11.13
N ASP A 260 0.87 -3.96 10.06
CA ASP A 260 0.81 -2.63 9.44
C ASP A 260 -0.36 -2.48 8.47
N VAL A 261 -0.86 -3.60 7.91
CA VAL A 261 -1.96 -3.60 6.94
C VAL A 261 -3.27 -4.00 7.62
N GLU A 262 -4.27 -3.14 7.47
CA GLU A 262 -5.60 -3.35 8.03
C GLU A 262 -6.21 -4.68 7.57
N HIS A 263 -6.98 -5.33 8.44
CA HIS A 263 -7.61 -6.62 8.15
C HIS A 263 -8.45 -6.60 6.86
N SER A 264 -9.22 -5.54 6.62
CA SER A 264 -10.06 -5.37 5.43
C SER A 264 -9.25 -5.45 4.13
N TRP A 265 -8.09 -4.79 4.10
CA TRP A 265 -7.16 -4.81 2.96
C TRP A 265 -6.46 -6.15 2.79
N ARG A 266 -6.06 -6.78 3.89
CA ARG A 266 -5.47 -8.13 3.86
C ARG A 266 -6.43 -9.15 3.25
N GLN A 267 -7.69 -9.13 3.66
CA GLN A 267 -8.70 -10.03 3.11
C GLN A 267 -8.87 -9.84 1.60
N GLN A 268 -8.94 -8.59 1.13
CA GLN A 268 -9.00 -8.32 -0.32
C GLN A 268 -7.76 -8.84 -1.04
N LEU A 269 -6.56 -8.68 -0.48
CA LEU A 269 -5.33 -9.21 -1.08
C LEU A 269 -5.35 -10.74 -1.15
N TYR A 270 -5.79 -11.42 -0.10
CA TYR A 270 -5.88 -12.89 -0.10
C TYR A 270 -6.85 -13.43 -1.16
N THR A 271 -7.90 -12.68 -1.52
CA THR A 271 -8.79 -13.11 -2.62
C THR A 271 -8.12 -13.15 -4.00
N LYS A 272 -6.96 -12.48 -4.14
CA LYS A 272 -6.18 -12.45 -5.38
C LYS A 272 -5.13 -13.56 -5.47
N LEU A 273 -4.92 -14.32 -4.40
CA LEU A 273 -3.99 -15.45 -4.39
C LEU A 273 -4.65 -16.72 -4.95
N PRO A 274 -3.86 -17.65 -5.52
CA PRO A 274 -4.32 -19.00 -5.84
C PRO A 274 -4.99 -19.66 -4.64
N ASN A 275 -5.98 -20.53 -4.87
CA ASN A 275 -6.81 -21.08 -3.81
C ASN A 275 -6.00 -21.77 -2.70
N ASP A 276 -5.03 -22.61 -3.05
CA ASP A 276 -4.22 -23.34 -2.08
C ASP A 276 -3.37 -22.38 -1.23
N GLU A 277 -2.78 -21.35 -1.85
CA GLU A 277 -1.98 -20.33 -1.18
C GLU A 277 -2.86 -19.47 -0.26
N ARG A 278 -4.04 -19.04 -0.75
CA ARG A 278 -5.03 -18.27 0.02
C ARG A 278 -5.41 -18.96 1.32
N LEU A 279 -5.66 -20.27 1.28
CA LEU A 279 -6.09 -21.04 2.44
C LEU A 279 -5.04 -21.04 3.57
N LEU A 280 -3.76 -20.95 3.25
CA LEU A 280 -2.69 -20.82 4.26
C LEU A 280 -2.79 -19.50 5.06
N TYR A 281 -3.46 -18.48 4.52
CA TYR A 281 -3.66 -17.19 5.17
C TYR A 281 -5.03 -17.06 5.85
N THR A 282 -6.05 -17.72 5.31
CA THR A 282 -7.46 -17.53 5.71
C THR A 282 -8.06 -18.66 6.53
N ALA A 283 -7.63 -19.91 6.32
CA ALA A 283 -8.21 -21.06 7.02
C ALA A 283 -7.69 -21.15 8.48
N GLN A 284 -8.53 -21.65 9.38
CA GLN A 284 -8.11 -21.94 10.75
C GLN A 284 -7.30 -23.25 10.81
N LYS A 285 -7.77 -24.26 10.06
CA LYS A 285 -7.10 -25.55 9.90
C LYS A 285 -7.07 -25.91 8.41
N VAL A 286 -6.00 -26.54 7.99
CA VAL A 286 -5.82 -27.05 6.63
C VAL A 286 -5.58 -28.55 6.64
N CYS A 287 -6.01 -29.21 5.57
CA CYS A 287 -5.54 -30.55 5.23
C CYS A 287 -4.64 -30.46 4.00
N LEU A 288 -3.55 -31.23 3.99
CA LEU A 288 -2.64 -31.31 2.84
C LEU A 288 -2.93 -32.63 2.11
N ARG A 289 -3.55 -32.54 0.94
CA ARG A 289 -3.93 -33.68 0.10
C ARG A 289 -2.99 -33.81 -1.09
N ASN A 290 -2.51 -35.00 -1.40
CA ASN A 290 -1.72 -35.21 -2.59
C ASN A 290 -2.57 -34.93 -3.85
N VAL A 291 -2.00 -34.21 -4.82
CA VAL A 291 -2.75 -33.76 -6.01
C VAL A 291 -3.16 -34.89 -6.96
N THR A 292 -2.50 -36.04 -6.90
CA THR A 292 -2.78 -37.19 -7.80
C THR A 292 -3.56 -38.31 -7.15
N ASN A 293 -3.65 -38.31 -5.82
CA ASN A 293 -4.39 -39.32 -5.08
C ASN A 293 -5.35 -38.63 -4.11
N ASP A 294 -6.64 -38.62 -4.49
CA ASP A 294 -7.71 -37.96 -3.74
C ASP A 294 -7.92 -38.50 -2.32
N ASN A 295 -7.35 -39.67 -2.01
CA ASN A 295 -7.42 -40.29 -0.69
C ASN A 295 -6.06 -40.32 0.03
N ALA A 296 -5.05 -39.57 -0.42
CA ALA A 296 -3.76 -39.50 0.25
C ALA A 296 -3.56 -38.13 0.92
N TYR A 297 -3.84 -38.07 2.22
CA TYR A 297 -3.62 -36.87 3.03
C TYR A 297 -2.36 -37.05 3.89
N ILE A 298 -1.65 -35.96 4.15
CA ILE A 298 -0.66 -35.93 5.24
C ILE A 298 -1.40 -36.20 6.56
N TYR A 299 -0.91 -37.17 7.31
CA TYR A 299 -1.69 -37.84 8.34
C TYR A 299 -0.87 -38.19 9.57
N GLU A 300 -1.44 -37.96 10.75
CA GLU A 300 -0.86 -38.42 12.03
C GLU A 300 -0.97 -39.94 12.19
N CYS A 301 0.17 -40.64 12.26
CA CYS A 301 0.27 -42.05 12.58
C CYS A 301 0.69 -42.24 14.05
N PRO A 302 -0.24 -42.54 14.98
CA PRO A 302 0.04 -42.49 16.41
C PRO A 302 1.05 -43.52 16.93
N GLN A 303 1.25 -44.61 16.20
CA GLN A 303 2.09 -45.71 16.67
C GLN A 303 3.59 -45.41 16.50
N THR A 304 3.97 -44.81 15.37
CA THR A 304 5.38 -44.57 15.00
C THR A 304 5.79 -43.12 15.16
N TYR A 305 4.81 -42.20 15.24
CA TYR A 305 5.00 -40.75 15.09
C TYR A 305 5.65 -40.33 13.77
N LEU A 306 5.93 -41.27 12.86
CA LEU A 306 6.31 -40.98 11.50
C LEU A 306 5.04 -40.52 10.77
N ILE A 307 5.10 -39.42 10.05
CA ILE A 307 3.93 -38.90 9.34
C ILE A 307 3.59 -39.85 8.19
N CYS A 308 2.29 -40.09 7.98
CA CYS A 308 1.78 -41.01 6.98
C CYS A 308 1.01 -40.31 5.86
N THR A 309 0.78 -41.04 4.77
CA THR A 309 -0.21 -40.74 3.74
C THR A 309 -1.33 -41.79 3.84
N ASN A 310 -2.54 -41.41 4.23
CA ASN A 310 -3.61 -42.42 4.37
C ASN A 310 -4.97 -41.86 3.93
N ALA A 311 -5.91 -42.79 3.77
CA ALA A 311 -7.31 -42.51 3.54
C ALA A 311 -7.88 -41.62 4.64
N ARG A 312 -8.80 -40.74 4.25
CA ARG A 312 -9.28 -39.58 5.02
C ARG A 312 -9.91 -39.96 6.37
N ASP A 313 -9.19 -39.77 7.47
CA ASP A 313 -9.74 -39.44 8.81
C ASP A 313 -9.48 -37.94 9.05
N PRO A 314 -10.51 -37.08 8.90
CA PRO A 314 -10.32 -35.63 8.92
C PRO A 314 -9.61 -35.14 10.19
N LYS A 315 -9.83 -35.78 11.34
CA LYS A 315 -9.26 -35.36 12.63
C LYS A 315 -7.74 -35.50 12.66
N LYS A 316 -7.20 -36.52 12.01
CA LYS A 316 -5.76 -36.81 11.99
C LYS A 316 -5.03 -36.21 10.78
N ALA A 317 -5.78 -35.69 9.81
CA ALA A 317 -5.26 -34.99 8.62
C ALA A 317 -5.32 -33.46 8.73
N ALA A 318 -6.01 -32.91 9.75
CA ALA A 318 -6.17 -31.48 9.93
C ALA A 318 -5.02 -30.88 10.77
N TYR A 319 -4.41 -29.83 10.25
CA TYR A 319 -3.32 -29.07 10.86
C TYR A 319 -3.70 -27.61 10.96
N TYR A 320 -3.45 -27.00 12.11
CA TYR A 320 -3.46 -25.55 12.20
C TYR A 320 -2.20 -24.96 11.55
N VAL A 321 -2.33 -23.74 11.04
CA VAL A 321 -1.24 -23.04 10.34
C VAL A 321 -0.68 -21.92 11.21
N GLN A 322 0.61 -22.01 11.51
CA GLN A 322 1.39 -20.92 12.09
C GLN A 322 2.26 -20.29 11.01
N ARG A 323 2.40 -18.97 11.06
CA ARG A 323 3.15 -18.17 10.07
C ARG A 323 4.34 -17.51 10.76
N GLY A 324 5.47 -17.47 10.07
CA GLY A 324 6.69 -16.83 10.52
C GLY A 324 7.51 -16.30 9.34
N HIS A 325 8.67 -15.73 9.65
CA HIS A 325 9.61 -15.22 8.65
C HIS A 325 10.97 -15.85 8.87
N GLY A 326 11.55 -16.38 7.79
CA GLY A 326 12.89 -16.97 7.80
C GLY A 326 14.00 -15.90 7.78
N ARG A 327 15.26 -16.35 7.75
CA ARG A 327 16.44 -15.45 7.76
C ARG A 327 16.49 -14.45 6.58
N ASN A 328 15.83 -14.76 5.47
CA ASN A 328 15.77 -13.91 4.28
C ASN A 328 14.44 -13.13 4.15
N ASN A 329 13.65 -13.03 5.23
CA ASN A 329 12.28 -12.50 5.24
C ASN A 329 11.27 -13.29 4.38
N ASN A 330 11.64 -14.45 3.86
CA ASN A 330 10.67 -15.32 3.18
C ASN A 330 9.62 -15.82 4.19
N VAL A 331 8.35 -15.84 3.76
CA VAL A 331 7.26 -16.39 4.59
C VAL A 331 7.49 -17.89 4.79
N GLN A 332 7.36 -18.32 6.04
CA GLN A 332 7.43 -19.71 6.44
C GLN A 332 6.16 -20.14 7.15
N PHE A 333 5.83 -21.42 7.00
CA PHE A 333 4.65 -22.03 7.58
C PHE A 333 5.06 -23.20 8.47
N ALA A 334 4.45 -23.29 9.63
CA ALA A 334 4.55 -24.44 10.51
C ALA A 334 3.14 -25.04 10.66
N PHE A 335 3.05 -26.36 10.50
CA PHE A 335 1.80 -27.10 10.52
C PHE A 335 1.71 -27.88 11.82
N TYR A 336 0.82 -27.47 12.72
CA TYR A 336 0.64 -28.14 14.02
C TYR A 336 -0.65 -28.95 14.07
N SER A 337 -0.51 -30.21 14.47
CA SER A 337 -1.54 -31.23 14.48
C SER A 337 -2.77 -30.80 15.28
N SER A 338 -3.96 -30.88 14.69
CA SER A 338 -5.20 -30.67 15.44
C SER A 338 -5.53 -31.82 16.38
N TYR A 339 -5.08 -33.03 16.04
CA TYR A 339 -5.25 -34.25 16.84
C TYR A 339 -4.41 -34.21 18.12
N TRP A 340 -3.10 -33.95 18.01
CA TRP A 340 -2.21 -33.88 19.17
C TRP A 340 -2.17 -32.51 19.85
N ARG A 341 -2.53 -31.44 19.12
CA ARG A 341 -2.54 -30.01 19.54
C ARG A 341 -1.19 -29.37 19.83
N ASN A 342 -0.14 -30.16 20.09
CA ASN A 342 1.18 -29.65 20.45
C ASN A 342 2.32 -30.24 19.61
N ARG A 343 2.01 -30.87 18.47
CA ARG A 343 3.00 -31.49 17.60
C ARG A 343 2.98 -30.91 16.21
N TYR A 344 4.14 -30.81 15.59
CA TYR A 344 4.37 -30.25 14.28
C TYR A 344 4.87 -31.32 13.32
N ILE A 345 4.60 -31.11 12.02
CA ILE A 345 5.29 -31.82 10.95
C ILE A 345 6.75 -31.34 10.94
N LEU A 346 7.67 -32.21 11.34
CA LEU A 346 9.08 -31.91 11.51
C LEU A 346 9.95 -32.78 10.60
N HIS A 347 10.91 -32.15 9.92
CA HIS A 347 11.95 -32.78 9.14
C HIS A 347 13.19 -33.05 10.01
N GLU A 348 13.44 -34.32 10.34
CA GLU A 348 14.63 -34.74 11.06
C GLU A 348 15.83 -34.88 10.08
N PRO A 349 17.01 -34.33 10.42
CA PRO A 349 18.21 -34.54 9.60
C PRO A 349 18.52 -36.03 9.50
N SER A 350 18.74 -36.52 8.28
CA SER A 350 19.17 -37.91 8.05
C SER A 350 20.58 -37.94 7.46
N ASN A 351 21.43 -38.76 8.08
CA ASN A 351 22.81 -39.02 7.65
C ASN A 351 22.90 -39.89 6.38
N GLN A 352 21.76 -40.30 5.80
CA GLN A 352 21.76 -41.03 4.54
C GLN A 352 22.13 -40.10 3.39
N THR A 353 23.20 -40.44 2.67
CA THR A 353 23.81 -39.63 1.60
C THR A 353 23.64 -40.23 0.20
N ALA A 354 22.79 -41.25 0.04
CA ALA A 354 22.61 -41.89 -1.26
C ALA A 354 21.95 -40.93 -2.28
N PRO A 355 22.46 -40.86 -3.53
CA PRO A 355 21.83 -40.09 -4.60
C PRO A 355 20.46 -40.69 -4.95
N ASN A 356 19.46 -39.83 -5.17
CA ASN A 356 18.04 -40.17 -5.38
C ASN A 356 17.35 -40.85 -4.18
N ALA A 357 17.92 -40.74 -2.97
CA ALA A 357 17.34 -41.38 -1.80
C ALA A 357 16.11 -40.64 -1.27
N ILE A 358 14.99 -41.36 -1.22
CA ILE A 358 13.91 -41.04 -0.29
C ILE A 358 14.43 -41.19 1.13
N LYS A 359 14.16 -40.19 1.99
CA LYS A 359 14.49 -40.24 3.41
C LYS A 359 13.20 -40.25 4.23
N LYS A 360 12.95 -41.34 4.96
CA LYS A 360 11.85 -41.44 5.93
C LYS A 360 12.22 -40.68 7.20
N ASN A 361 12.02 -39.36 7.18
CA ASN A 361 12.50 -38.47 8.22
C ASN A 361 11.50 -37.38 8.61
N ILE A 362 10.21 -37.62 8.34
CA ILE A 362 9.14 -36.67 8.64
C ILE A 362 8.36 -37.18 9.83
N TYR A 363 8.47 -36.48 10.95
CA TYR A 363 7.92 -36.91 12.23
C TYR A 363 6.96 -35.88 12.83
N SER A 364 6.04 -36.38 13.64
CA SER A 364 5.19 -35.61 14.53
C SER A 364 5.91 -35.35 15.85
N ARG A 365 6.43 -34.14 16.04
CA ARG A 365 7.28 -33.76 17.20
C ARG A 365 6.78 -32.51 17.91
N ASP A 366 7.10 -32.38 19.18
CA ASP A 366 6.79 -31.21 20.02
C ASP A 366 7.78 -30.04 19.83
N ALA A 367 8.35 -29.92 18.63
CA ALA A 367 9.24 -28.83 18.23
C ALA A 367 8.72 -28.21 16.94
N ILE A 368 8.73 -26.87 16.88
CA ILE A 368 8.32 -26.14 15.68
C ILE A 368 9.33 -26.40 14.57
N ASP A 369 8.84 -26.76 13.40
CA ASP A 369 9.63 -26.82 12.17
C ASP A 369 8.97 -25.99 11.07
N TRP A 370 9.80 -25.31 10.30
CA TRP A 370 9.38 -24.27 9.36
C TRP A 370 9.56 -24.73 7.92
N TRP A 371 8.49 -24.63 7.15
CA TRP A 371 8.41 -25.03 5.75
C TRP A 371 8.25 -23.80 4.87
N TYR A 372 9.03 -23.74 3.78
CA TYR A 372 8.74 -22.80 2.70
C TYR A 372 7.69 -23.42 1.78
N VAL A 373 6.57 -22.74 1.62
CA VAL A 373 5.50 -23.20 0.75
C VAL A 373 5.58 -22.44 -0.57
N VAL A 374 5.82 -23.16 -1.66
CA VAL A 374 5.98 -22.58 -3.00
C VAL A 374 4.79 -23.00 -3.86
N PRO A 375 4.00 -22.04 -4.38
CA PRO A 375 2.94 -22.33 -5.34
C PRO A 375 3.54 -22.93 -6.62
N VAL A 376 2.97 -24.03 -7.06
CA VAL A 376 3.32 -24.69 -8.33
C VAL A 376 2.04 -24.96 -9.10
N ALA A 377 2.15 -25.41 -10.36
CA ALA A 377 0.96 -25.78 -11.11
C ALA A 377 0.13 -26.80 -10.29
N GLY A 378 -1.16 -26.55 -10.11
CA GLY A 378 -2.11 -27.47 -9.48
C GLY A 378 -1.95 -27.72 -7.97
N GLY A 379 -1.12 -26.96 -7.25
CA GLY A 379 -0.96 -27.11 -5.80
C GLY A 379 0.23 -26.34 -5.22
N VAL A 380 0.74 -26.81 -4.10
CA VAL A 380 1.93 -26.26 -3.44
C VAL A 380 2.98 -27.33 -3.20
N ALA A 381 4.25 -26.94 -3.29
CA ALA A 381 5.39 -27.74 -2.88
C ALA A 381 5.91 -27.21 -1.53
N LEU A 382 6.22 -28.12 -0.61
CA LEU A 382 6.74 -27.78 0.72
C LEU A 382 8.22 -28.11 0.78
N TYR A 383 9.05 -27.08 0.96
CA TYR A 383 10.48 -27.19 1.10
C TYR A 383 10.89 -27.05 2.56
N ASP A 384 11.91 -27.80 2.95
CA ASP A 384 12.53 -27.67 4.27
C ASP A 384 13.20 -26.29 4.43
N ASN A 385 13.61 -25.94 5.65
CA ASN A 385 14.25 -24.65 5.95
C ASN A 385 15.58 -24.42 5.20
N SER A 386 16.23 -25.47 4.66
CA SER A 386 17.41 -25.33 3.81
C SER A 386 17.09 -25.21 2.31
N SER A 387 15.82 -25.36 1.92
CA SER A 387 15.35 -25.45 0.53
C SER A 387 16.03 -26.56 -0.29
N LEU A 388 16.63 -27.56 0.37
CA LEU A 388 17.32 -28.67 -0.27
C LEU A 388 16.43 -29.90 -0.41
N TYR A 389 15.38 -29.99 0.40
CA TYR A 389 14.50 -31.14 0.48
C TYR A 389 13.04 -30.75 0.31
N LEU A 390 12.28 -31.62 -0.35
CA LEU A 390 10.85 -31.50 -0.60
C LEU A 390 10.09 -32.52 0.23
N LEU A 391 8.95 -32.12 0.77
CA LEU A 391 7.99 -33.01 1.41
C LEU A 391 7.18 -33.78 0.36
N CYS A 392 7.28 -35.10 0.37
CA CYS A 392 6.65 -35.97 -0.62
C CYS A 392 5.97 -37.16 0.06
N GLY A 393 5.01 -37.77 -0.64
CA GLY A 393 4.34 -38.97 -0.16
C GLY A 393 3.54 -39.64 -1.27
N GLY A 394 3.32 -40.96 -1.14
CA GLY A 394 2.50 -41.73 -2.07
C GLY A 394 3.26 -42.68 -3.01
N ASP A 395 4.60 -42.74 -2.94
CA ASP A 395 5.36 -43.78 -3.68
C ASP A 395 5.15 -45.16 -3.04
N THR A 396 4.42 -46.01 -3.77
CA THR A 396 4.09 -47.39 -3.39
C THR A 396 5.31 -48.28 -3.13
N GLN A 397 6.46 -47.97 -3.73
CA GLN A 397 7.67 -48.78 -3.57
C GLN A 397 8.32 -48.64 -2.19
N HIS A 398 7.89 -47.65 -1.41
CA HIS A 398 8.51 -47.29 -0.14
C HIS A 398 7.55 -47.39 1.06
N TRP A 399 6.44 -48.11 0.91
CA TRP A 399 5.51 -48.41 2.00
C TRP A 399 6.11 -49.48 2.93
N ASP A 400 5.93 -49.32 4.24
CA ASP A 400 6.27 -50.35 5.22
C ASP A 400 5.01 -51.16 5.53
N GLY A 401 4.77 -52.21 4.74
CA GLY A 401 3.54 -52.98 4.80
C GLY A 401 2.33 -52.15 4.35
N GLU A 402 1.36 -51.93 5.24
CA GLU A 402 0.19 -51.08 4.99
C GLU A 402 0.45 -49.60 5.30
N GLU A 403 1.54 -49.27 5.99
CA GLU A 403 1.86 -47.90 6.36
C GLU A 403 2.54 -47.17 5.19
N LYS A 404 1.85 -46.18 4.66
CA LYS A 404 2.36 -45.31 3.60
C LYS A 404 2.92 -44.07 4.27
N HIS A 405 4.21 -43.81 4.15
CA HIS A 405 4.85 -42.71 4.88
C HIS A 405 4.99 -41.45 4.04
N VAL A 406 5.00 -40.31 4.70
CA VAL A 406 5.54 -39.06 4.17
C VAL A 406 7.04 -39.05 4.39
N TYR A 407 7.77 -38.54 3.42
CA TYR A 407 9.22 -38.58 3.38
C TYR A 407 9.76 -37.34 2.68
N SER A 408 11.08 -37.19 2.67
CA SER A 408 11.75 -36.15 1.90
C SER A 408 12.46 -36.69 0.66
N ARG A 409 12.46 -35.88 -0.42
CA ARG A 409 13.29 -36.05 -1.64
C ARG A 409 14.16 -34.80 -1.85
N ASN A 410 15.14 -34.87 -2.75
CA ASN A 410 15.91 -33.69 -3.11
C ASN A 410 15.03 -32.67 -3.84
N ALA A 411 15.23 -31.37 -3.58
CA ALA A 411 14.54 -30.27 -4.23
C ALA A 411 14.62 -30.32 -5.78
N ALA A 412 15.72 -30.81 -6.33
CA ALA A 412 15.92 -30.94 -7.77
C ALA A 412 14.96 -31.95 -8.43
N ASP A 413 14.37 -32.86 -7.66
CA ASP A 413 13.54 -33.96 -8.16
C ASP A 413 12.06 -33.55 -8.37
N LEU A 414 11.67 -32.31 -8.04
CA LEU A 414 10.27 -31.85 -8.07
C LEU A 414 9.56 -32.15 -9.39
N TYR A 415 10.20 -31.85 -10.52
CA TYR A 415 9.56 -31.99 -11.83
C TYR A 415 9.34 -33.45 -12.22
N THR A 416 10.24 -34.34 -11.81
CA THR A 416 10.15 -35.78 -12.06
C THR A 416 9.12 -36.43 -11.16
N HIS A 417 9.02 -35.98 -9.89
CA HIS A 417 8.17 -36.58 -8.85
C HIS A 417 7.02 -35.66 -8.42
N ARG A 418 6.51 -34.84 -9.34
CA ARG A 418 5.44 -33.86 -9.04
C ARG A 418 4.21 -34.52 -8.43
N ASN A 419 3.90 -35.74 -8.87
CA ASN A 419 2.75 -36.50 -8.40
C ASN A 419 2.86 -36.91 -6.92
N GLU A 420 4.07 -36.96 -6.37
CA GLU A 420 4.33 -37.33 -4.97
C GLU A 420 4.55 -36.10 -4.09
N CYS A 421 5.11 -35.03 -4.64
CA CYS A 421 5.65 -33.89 -3.90
C CYS A 421 4.78 -32.62 -3.95
N VAL A 422 3.66 -32.64 -4.68
CA VAL A 422 2.72 -31.52 -4.76
C VAL A 422 1.45 -31.84 -3.99
N TRP A 423 1.03 -30.87 -3.19
CA TRP A 423 -0.09 -30.96 -2.27
C TRP A 423 -1.12 -29.89 -2.60
N SER A 424 -2.40 -30.26 -2.65
CA SER A 424 -3.51 -29.31 -2.57
C SER A 424 -3.82 -29.01 -1.11
N ILE A 425 -4.14 -27.76 -0.82
CA ILE A 425 -4.51 -27.28 0.50
C ILE A 425 -6.03 -27.20 0.55
N GLU A 426 -6.64 -27.90 1.49
CA GLU A 426 -8.09 -27.91 1.70
C GLU A 426 -8.44 -27.26 3.03
N ASP A 427 -9.57 -26.54 3.08
CA ASP A 427 -10.09 -26.01 4.34
C ASP A 427 -10.66 -27.16 5.18
N CYS A 428 -10.07 -27.36 6.35
CA CYS A 428 -10.48 -28.37 7.32
C CYS A 428 -10.89 -27.75 8.66
N SER A 429 -11.30 -26.48 8.65
CA SER A 429 -11.66 -25.73 9.86
C SER A 429 -12.86 -26.34 10.60
N ASP A 430 -13.81 -26.93 9.87
CA ASP A 430 -15.01 -27.58 10.42
C ASP A 430 -14.72 -28.93 11.12
N VAL A 431 -13.49 -29.44 11.01
CA VAL A 431 -13.10 -30.69 11.65
C VAL A 431 -12.89 -30.45 13.15
N ALA A 432 -13.69 -31.12 13.99
CA ALA A 432 -13.68 -30.99 15.45
C ALA A 432 -12.48 -31.67 16.13
#